data_AF-A0A0F3K917-F1
#
_entry.id   AF-A0A0F3K917-F1
#
_cell.length_a   1.000
_cell.length_b   1.000
_cell.length_c   1.000
_cell.angle_alpha   90.00
_cell.angle_beta   90.00
_cell.angle_gamma   90.00
#
_symmetry.space_group_name_H-M   'P 1'
#
loop_
_entity.id
_entity.type
_entity.pdbx_description
1 polymer ?
#
loop_
_entity_poly.entity_id
_entity_poly.type
_entity_poly.pdbx_seq_one_letter_code
_entity_poly.pdbx_strand_id
1 'polypeptide(L)'
;MWAYMFALGMLMGVVAAIAHAPLAALAVGISTLFISVAIHEAGHYMAARRGGMTVLFMRLFVFELAPRRRGWACRVKRYAHRVPVGLVMALPNLATPWRPVFIAFALGGVVANTFQLACLAIALALTHDAYARMLLGVACCVTAMLLANVIPFKAGMESDGLLALRWWRHPPDPRAYPGMRALARMVSGTAIADMPPADAQALKGMSAMHAVWYAVKADQQRGEWAAAAAQLDAWKAAIPAAKPLRSALSDLTEQVRGEIAFAAAISQRDAALLPDKRALRAAGWGNPGLAPRCRAVVAWLDGDINAVIVATIEAMALADDCTDRSLKESERLIGEALAATPLEPAAP
;
A
#
# COMPACT_ATOMS: atom_id res chain seq x y z
N MET A 1 22.90 -0.57 7.50
CA MET A 1 23.41 -1.89 7.93
C MET A 1 23.09 -2.98 6.91
N TRP A 2 21.84 -3.15 6.48
CA TRP A 2 21.46 -4.03 5.37
C TRP A 2 22.33 -3.89 4.12
N ALA A 3 22.50 -2.65 3.63
CA ALA A 3 23.37 -2.38 2.50
C ALA A 3 24.85 -2.76 2.76
N TYR A 4 25.32 -2.70 4.01
CA TYR A 4 26.70 -3.04 4.38
C TYR A 4 26.90 -4.55 4.53
N MET A 5 25.97 -5.28 5.13
CA MET A 5 26.04 -6.74 5.22
C MET A 5 25.85 -7.38 3.84
N PHE A 6 24.95 -6.83 3.03
CA PHE A 6 24.79 -7.23 1.64
C PHE A 6 26.01 -6.87 0.79
N ALA A 7 26.57 -5.66 0.94
CA ALA A 7 27.80 -5.27 0.26
C ALA A 7 28.99 -6.13 0.70
N LEU A 8 29.06 -6.55 1.96
CA LEU A 8 30.09 -7.46 2.46
C LEU A 8 29.90 -8.87 1.87
N GLY A 9 28.67 -9.39 1.84
CA GLY A 9 28.35 -10.66 1.19
C GLY A 9 28.65 -10.66 -0.30
N MET A 10 28.27 -9.58 -1.00
CA MET A 10 28.65 -9.36 -2.40
C MET A 10 30.16 -9.25 -2.54
N LEU A 11 30.85 -8.48 -1.68
CA LEU A 11 32.31 -8.35 -1.74
C LEU A 11 32.98 -9.71 -1.57
N MET A 12 32.54 -10.54 -0.63
CA MET A 12 33.10 -11.89 -0.43
C MET A 12 32.80 -12.81 -1.63
N GLY A 13 31.57 -12.79 -2.17
CA GLY A 13 31.19 -13.60 -3.34
C GLY A 13 31.87 -13.13 -4.63
N VAL A 14 32.04 -11.83 -4.79
CA VAL A 14 32.72 -11.18 -5.91
C VAL A 14 34.23 -11.43 -5.80
N VAL A 15 34.85 -11.31 -4.63
CA VAL A 15 36.27 -11.69 -4.42
C VAL A 15 36.51 -13.17 -4.74
N ALA A 16 35.59 -14.06 -4.38
CA ALA A 16 35.68 -15.48 -4.72
C ALA A 16 35.56 -15.78 -6.24
N ALA A 17 34.91 -14.90 -7.01
CA ALA A 17 34.64 -15.08 -8.44
C ALA A 17 35.47 -14.17 -9.38
N ILE A 18 36.08 -13.10 -8.85
CA ILE A 18 36.89 -12.10 -9.60
C ILE A 18 38.11 -12.74 -10.26
N ALA A 19 38.64 -13.83 -9.72
CA ALA A 19 39.85 -14.46 -10.23
C ALA A 19 39.76 -14.89 -11.72
N HIS A 20 38.55 -15.01 -12.29
CA HIS A 20 38.38 -15.44 -13.69
C HIS A 20 37.38 -14.62 -14.51
N ALA A 21 36.34 -14.01 -13.91
CA ALA A 21 35.29 -13.30 -14.67
C ALA A 21 34.59 -12.19 -13.85
N PRO A 22 35.24 -11.04 -13.59
CA PRO A 22 34.74 -10.01 -12.67
C PRO A 22 33.40 -9.39 -13.10
N LEU A 23 33.19 -9.16 -14.39
CA LEU A 23 31.93 -8.58 -14.90
C LEU A 23 30.75 -9.54 -14.76
N ALA A 24 30.96 -10.84 -15.02
CA ALA A 24 29.93 -11.86 -14.85
C ALA A 24 29.58 -12.03 -13.36
N ALA A 25 30.58 -12.04 -12.48
CA ALA A 25 30.38 -12.10 -11.04
C ALA A 25 29.57 -10.90 -10.52
N LEU A 26 29.90 -9.68 -10.98
CA LEU A 26 29.15 -8.47 -10.64
C LEU A 26 27.71 -8.55 -11.14
N ALA A 27 27.49 -8.95 -12.39
CA ALA A 27 26.15 -9.09 -12.97
C ALA A 27 25.31 -10.10 -12.19
N VAL A 28 25.89 -11.25 -11.83
CA VAL A 28 25.22 -12.28 -11.03
C VAL A 28 24.94 -11.80 -9.60
N GLY A 29 25.87 -11.11 -8.96
CA GLY A 29 25.66 -10.53 -7.63
C GLY A 29 24.53 -9.50 -7.61
N ILE A 30 24.51 -8.60 -8.58
CA ILE A 30 23.43 -7.61 -8.74
C ILE A 30 22.10 -8.32 -9.00
N SER A 31 22.03 -9.23 -9.98
CA SER A 31 20.79 -9.98 -10.27
C SER A 31 20.30 -10.77 -9.06
N THR A 32 21.21 -11.37 -8.29
CA THR A 32 20.89 -12.08 -7.04
C THR A 32 20.24 -11.16 -6.02
N LEU A 33 20.74 -9.92 -5.85
CA LEU A 33 20.10 -8.95 -4.97
C LEU A 33 18.63 -8.74 -5.36
N PHE A 34 18.37 -8.46 -6.64
CA PHE A 34 17.02 -8.19 -7.13
C PHE A 34 16.11 -9.40 -6.96
N ILE A 35 16.58 -10.59 -7.32
CA ILE A 35 15.82 -11.84 -7.21
C ILE A 35 15.54 -12.20 -5.75
N SER A 36 16.54 -12.12 -4.87
CA SER A 36 16.36 -12.46 -3.45
C SER A 36 15.45 -11.48 -2.73
N VAL A 37 15.52 -10.19 -3.02
CA VAL A 37 14.54 -9.22 -2.50
C VAL A 37 13.13 -9.56 -2.98
N ALA A 38 12.96 -9.89 -4.27
CA ALA A 38 11.65 -10.29 -4.79
C ALA A 38 11.11 -11.57 -4.13
N ILE A 39 11.95 -12.59 -3.95
CA ILE A 39 11.58 -13.84 -3.26
C ILE A 39 11.20 -13.56 -1.80
N HIS A 40 11.96 -12.71 -1.11
CA HIS A 40 11.70 -12.34 0.27
C HIS A 40 10.35 -11.64 0.46
N GLU A 41 10.07 -10.60 -0.31
CA GLU A 41 8.78 -9.90 -0.24
C GLU A 41 7.61 -10.80 -0.70
N ALA A 42 7.85 -11.68 -1.68
CA ALA A 42 6.87 -12.71 -2.05
C ALA A 42 6.58 -13.67 -0.89
N GLY A 43 7.57 -13.98 -0.05
CA GLY A 43 7.41 -14.73 1.19
C GLY A 43 6.45 -14.06 2.17
N HIS A 44 6.65 -12.76 2.44
CA HIS A 44 5.72 -11.97 3.26
C HIS A 44 4.31 -11.94 2.67
N TYR A 45 4.21 -11.70 1.36
CA TYR A 45 2.94 -11.71 0.64
C TYR A 45 2.20 -13.04 0.81
N MET A 46 2.86 -14.16 0.56
CA MET A 46 2.27 -15.49 0.66
C MET A 46 1.86 -15.82 2.11
N ALA A 47 2.70 -15.47 3.09
CA ALA A 47 2.39 -15.65 4.49
C ALA A 47 1.16 -14.83 4.93
N ALA A 48 1.08 -13.56 4.53
CA ALA A 48 -0.08 -12.70 4.77
C ALA A 48 -1.36 -13.32 4.19
N ARG A 49 -1.33 -13.71 2.91
CA ARG A 49 -2.51 -14.27 2.22
C ARG A 49 -2.95 -15.61 2.82
N ARG A 50 -2.02 -16.50 3.16
CA ARG A 50 -2.34 -17.77 3.83
C ARG A 50 -2.89 -17.57 5.24
N GLY A 51 -2.43 -16.53 5.94
CA GLY A 51 -2.96 -16.12 7.24
C GLY A 51 -4.28 -15.34 7.16
N GLY A 52 -4.89 -15.21 5.98
CA GLY A 52 -6.15 -14.50 5.78
C GLY A 52 -6.05 -12.97 5.88
N MET A 53 -4.84 -12.40 5.91
CA MET A 53 -4.65 -10.94 5.86
C MET A 53 -5.01 -10.39 4.48
N THR A 54 -5.48 -9.14 4.45
CA THR A 54 -5.65 -8.41 3.20
C THR A 54 -4.39 -7.63 2.89
N VAL A 55 -3.65 -8.06 1.87
CA VAL A 55 -2.53 -7.30 1.32
C VAL A 55 -3.08 -6.14 0.50
N LEU A 56 -2.64 -4.92 0.79
CA LEU A 56 -3.03 -3.70 0.08
C LEU A 56 -2.08 -3.40 -1.08
N PHE A 57 -0.79 -3.51 -0.84
CA PHE A 57 0.22 -3.43 -1.89
C PHE A 57 1.53 -4.08 -1.45
N MET A 58 2.36 -4.39 -2.44
CA MET A 58 3.74 -4.82 -2.31
C MET A 58 4.62 -3.89 -3.16
N ARG A 59 5.75 -3.47 -2.61
CA ARG A 59 6.77 -2.72 -3.33
C ARG A 59 7.98 -3.60 -3.55
N LEU A 60 8.48 -3.58 -4.78
CA LEU A 60 9.75 -4.17 -5.21
C LEU A 60 10.54 -3.07 -5.92
N PHE A 61 11.49 -2.46 -5.22
CA PHE A 61 12.31 -1.35 -5.71
C PHE A 61 11.45 -0.15 -6.14
N VAL A 62 11.30 0.06 -7.44
CA VAL A 62 10.48 1.12 -8.05
C VAL A 62 9.10 0.61 -8.49
N PHE A 63 8.87 -0.71 -8.45
CA PHE A 63 7.61 -1.31 -8.81
C PHE A 63 6.71 -1.39 -7.60
N GLU A 64 5.47 -0.93 -7.76
CA GLU A 64 4.41 -1.14 -6.79
C GLU A 64 3.34 -2.02 -7.42
N LEU A 65 2.99 -3.07 -6.70
CA LEU A 65 2.06 -4.10 -7.09
C LEU A 65 0.92 -4.09 -6.08
N ALA A 66 -0.27 -3.71 -6.50
CA ALA A 66 -1.47 -3.77 -5.67
C ALA A 66 -2.34 -4.94 -6.14
N PRO A 67 -2.55 -5.98 -5.31
CA PRO A 67 -3.51 -7.02 -5.66
C PRO A 67 -4.90 -6.40 -5.80
N ARG A 68 -5.68 -6.92 -6.73
CA ARG A 68 -7.10 -6.61 -6.92
C ARG A 68 -7.92 -7.88 -6.72
N ARG A 69 -9.24 -7.76 -6.71
CA ARG A 69 -10.10 -8.95 -6.73
C ARG A 69 -9.96 -9.70 -8.06
N ARG A 70 -9.80 -8.98 -9.17
CA ARG A 70 -9.54 -9.55 -10.50
C ARG A 70 -8.16 -9.15 -11.05
N GLY A 71 -7.12 -9.73 -10.46
CA GLY A 71 -5.74 -9.59 -10.94
C GLY A 71 -4.92 -8.60 -10.13
N TRP A 72 -4.12 -7.78 -10.81
CA TRP A 72 -3.11 -6.91 -10.19
C TRP A 72 -3.03 -5.56 -10.88
N ALA A 73 -2.85 -4.50 -10.10
CA ALA A 73 -2.34 -3.23 -10.60
C ALA A 73 -0.83 -3.18 -10.43
N CYS A 74 -0.14 -2.63 -11.43
CA CYS A 74 1.29 -2.38 -11.36
C CYS A 74 1.56 -0.92 -11.73
N ARG A 75 2.46 -0.25 -11.00
CA ARG A 75 3.01 1.04 -11.42
C ARG A 75 4.50 1.13 -11.11
N VAL A 76 5.17 1.99 -11.87
CA VAL A 76 6.54 2.41 -11.56
C VAL A 76 6.47 3.74 -10.80
N LYS A 77 6.95 3.78 -9.57
CA LYS A 77 7.01 4.98 -8.73
C LYS A 77 8.42 5.21 -8.21
N ARG A 78 8.96 6.40 -8.51
CA ARG A 78 10.26 6.85 -8.00
C ARG A 78 10.04 7.76 -6.81
N TYR A 79 10.63 7.42 -5.68
CA TYR A 79 10.60 8.24 -4.47
C TYR A 79 11.78 9.20 -4.47
N ALA A 80 11.55 10.46 -4.09
CA ALA A 80 12.61 11.47 -3.99
C ALA A 80 13.59 11.20 -2.84
N HIS A 81 13.22 10.30 -1.92
CA HIS A 81 13.97 9.96 -0.74
C HIS A 81 14.13 8.44 -0.62
N ARG A 82 15.11 8.01 0.18
CA ARG A 82 15.35 6.59 0.45
C ARG A 82 14.12 5.98 1.14
N VAL A 83 13.46 5.08 0.43
CA VAL A 83 12.39 4.23 0.95
C VAL A 83 12.91 2.79 1.04
N PRO A 84 12.25 1.93 1.83
CA PRO A 84 12.56 0.51 1.85
C PRO A 84 12.57 -0.08 0.44
N VAL A 85 13.56 -0.94 0.17
CA VAL A 85 13.76 -1.59 -1.13
C VAL A 85 12.62 -2.57 -1.41
N GLY A 86 12.16 -3.28 -0.39
CA GLY A 86 10.97 -4.09 -0.40
C GLY A 86 10.03 -3.68 0.73
N LEU A 87 8.73 -3.83 0.51
CA LEU A 87 7.69 -3.59 1.51
C LEU A 87 6.41 -4.31 1.12
N VAL A 88 5.86 -5.13 2.02
CA VAL A 88 4.46 -5.60 1.93
C VAL A 88 3.61 -4.88 2.97
N MET A 89 2.56 -4.19 2.52
CA MET A 89 1.53 -3.64 3.41
C MET A 89 0.34 -4.58 3.45
N ALA A 90 0.06 -5.14 4.64
CA ALA A 90 -1.06 -6.03 4.88
C ALA A 90 -1.79 -5.66 6.16
N LEU A 91 -3.11 -5.87 6.17
CA LEU A 91 -3.97 -5.67 7.32
C LEU A 91 -4.56 -7.00 7.79
N PRO A 92 -4.66 -7.24 9.10
CA PRO A 92 -5.16 -8.50 9.63
C PRO A 92 -6.67 -8.67 9.38
N ASN A 93 -7.11 -9.92 9.29
CA ASN A 93 -8.52 -10.23 9.39
C ASN A 93 -8.95 -10.21 10.87
N LEU A 94 -9.96 -9.39 11.18
CA LEU A 94 -10.47 -9.23 12.55
C LEU A 94 -11.11 -10.50 13.12
N ALA A 95 -11.52 -11.45 12.26
CA ALA A 95 -12.08 -12.74 12.67
C ALA A 95 -11.02 -13.79 13.04
N THR A 96 -9.74 -13.51 12.81
CA THR A 96 -8.64 -14.46 13.06
C THR A 96 -7.76 -14.00 14.22
N PRO A 97 -7.17 -14.91 15.00
CA PRO A 97 -6.19 -14.54 16.02
C PRO A 97 -4.96 -13.85 15.39
N TRP A 98 -4.65 -12.64 15.85
CA TRP A 98 -3.58 -11.84 15.25
C TRP A 98 -2.19 -12.48 15.44
N ARG A 99 -1.86 -12.97 16.63
CA ARG A 99 -0.51 -13.46 16.96
C ARG A 99 0.09 -14.43 15.92
N PRO A 100 -0.51 -15.58 15.60
CA PRO A 100 0.10 -16.53 14.66
C PRO A 100 0.25 -15.92 13.26
N VAL A 101 -0.71 -15.11 12.83
CA VAL A 101 -0.73 -14.49 11.50
C VAL A 101 0.37 -13.43 11.37
N PHE A 102 0.55 -12.56 12.36
CA PHE A 102 1.61 -11.55 12.36
C PHE A 102 3.00 -12.18 12.43
N ILE A 103 3.19 -13.23 13.23
CA ILE A 103 4.47 -13.95 13.31
C ILE A 103 4.78 -14.65 11.99
N ALA A 104 3.80 -15.34 11.41
CA ALA A 104 3.96 -15.96 10.10
C ALA A 104 4.27 -14.90 9.02
N PHE A 105 3.59 -13.76 9.06
CA PHE A 105 3.84 -12.63 8.17
C PHE A 105 5.29 -12.11 8.31
N ALA A 106 5.77 -11.82 9.53
CA ALA A 106 7.15 -11.39 9.74
C ALA A 106 8.16 -12.42 9.25
N LEU A 107 7.96 -13.70 9.53
CA LEU A 107 8.92 -14.74 9.14
C LEU A 107 8.78 -15.19 7.67
N GLY A 108 7.74 -14.73 6.97
CA GLY A 108 7.46 -15.15 5.59
C GLY A 108 8.64 -14.96 4.64
N GLY A 109 9.28 -13.78 4.68
CA GLY A 109 10.45 -13.50 3.85
C GLY A 109 11.70 -14.30 4.25
N VAL A 110 11.89 -14.56 5.55
CA VAL A 110 12.97 -15.43 6.08
C VAL A 110 12.80 -16.87 5.60
N VAL A 111 11.58 -17.40 5.64
CA VAL A 111 11.26 -18.75 5.16
C VAL A 111 11.51 -18.87 3.65
N ALA A 112 11.09 -17.87 2.87
CA ALA A 112 11.29 -17.86 1.41
C ALA A 112 12.79 -17.85 1.02
N ASN A 113 13.60 -17.05 1.70
CA ASN A 113 15.05 -17.03 1.46
C ASN A 113 15.75 -18.30 1.94
N THR A 114 15.28 -18.92 3.03
CA THR A 114 15.76 -20.24 3.46
C THR A 114 15.49 -21.29 2.38
N PHE A 115 14.30 -21.28 1.76
CA PHE A 115 13.97 -22.16 0.65
C PHE A 115 14.87 -21.88 -0.57
N GLN A 116 15.10 -20.60 -0.92
CA GLN A 116 16.05 -20.23 -1.97
C GLN A 116 17.45 -20.80 -1.69
N LEU A 117 17.94 -20.71 -0.46
CA LEU A 117 19.24 -21.24 -0.06
C LEU A 117 19.30 -22.77 -0.16
N ALA A 118 18.22 -23.47 0.20
CA ALA A 118 18.12 -24.92 0.03
C ALA A 118 18.21 -25.33 -1.45
N CYS A 119 17.52 -24.62 -2.35
CA CYS A 119 17.65 -24.84 -3.80
C CYS A 119 19.08 -24.58 -4.30
N LEU A 120 19.73 -23.53 -3.82
CA LEU A 120 21.12 -23.22 -4.16
C LEU A 120 22.09 -24.30 -3.66
N ALA A 121 21.87 -24.84 -2.46
CA ALA A 121 22.67 -25.93 -1.92
C ALA A 121 22.56 -27.21 -2.78
N ILE A 122 21.35 -27.54 -3.23
CA ILE A 122 21.13 -28.66 -4.18
C ILE A 122 21.85 -28.37 -5.50
N ALA A 123 21.70 -27.17 -6.06
CA ALA A 123 22.37 -26.79 -7.31
C ALA A 123 23.90 -26.86 -7.18
N LEU A 124 24.46 -26.42 -6.05
CA LEU A 124 25.88 -26.52 -5.74
C LEU A 124 26.36 -27.96 -5.68
N ALA A 125 25.58 -28.87 -5.08
CA ALA A 125 25.93 -30.29 -5.03
C ALA A 125 25.97 -30.96 -6.42
N LEU A 126 25.24 -30.41 -7.39
CA LEU A 126 25.13 -30.93 -8.76
C LEU A 126 26.05 -30.21 -9.76
N THR A 127 26.72 -29.13 -9.36
CA THR A 127 27.51 -28.28 -10.24
C THR A 127 28.99 -28.35 -9.87
N HIS A 128 29.87 -28.46 -10.86
CA HIS A 128 31.32 -28.47 -10.67
C HIS A 128 31.97 -27.21 -11.27
N ASP A 129 33.27 -27.01 -10.99
CA ASP A 129 34.13 -25.99 -11.61
C ASP A 129 33.76 -24.51 -11.30
N ALA A 130 33.97 -23.63 -12.29
CA ALA A 130 33.79 -22.18 -12.16
C ALA A 130 32.35 -21.79 -11.79
N TYR A 131 31.34 -22.55 -12.23
CA TYR A 131 29.94 -22.30 -11.90
C TYR A 131 29.62 -22.56 -10.43
N ALA A 132 30.27 -23.55 -9.81
CA ALA A 132 30.12 -23.79 -8.38
C ALA A 132 30.61 -22.60 -7.54
N ARG A 133 31.71 -21.95 -7.94
CA ARG A 133 32.22 -20.74 -7.29
C ARG A 133 31.23 -19.56 -7.41
N MET A 134 30.62 -19.40 -8.58
CA MET A 134 29.59 -18.37 -8.78
C MET A 134 28.34 -18.64 -7.92
N LEU A 135 27.83 -19.88 -7.93
CA LEU A 135 26.70 -20.30 -7.09
C LEU A 135 27.00 -20.14 -5.59
N LEU A 136 28.24 -20.37 -5.18
CA LEU A 136 28.67 -20.16 -3.79
C LEU A 136 28.60 -18.67 -3.43
N GLY A 137 29.07 -17.79 -4.30
CA GLY A 137 28.93 -16.34 -4.13
C GLY A 137 27.46 -15.89 -4.03
N VAL A 138 26.58 -16.47 -4.85
CA VAL A 138 25.12 -16.27 -4.76
C VAL A 138 24.60 -16.76 -3.41
N ALA A 139 24.94 -17.97 -2.98
CA ALA A 139 24.54 -18.52 -1.69
C ALA A 139 24.99 -17.62 -0.53
N CYS A 140 26.24 -17.13 -0.54
CA CYS A 140 26.73 -16.17 0.46
C CYS A 140 25.89 -14.89 0.52
N CYS A 141 25.47 -14.35 -0.63
CA CYS A 141 24.60 -13.17 -0.68
C CYS A 141 23.21 -13.46 -0.07
N VAL A 142 22.60 -14.60 -0.42
CA VAL A 142 21.32 -15.03 0.14
C VAL A 142 21.43 -15.27 1.64
N THR A 143 22.49 -15.92 2.10
CA THR A 143 22.77 -16.14 3.53
C THR A 143 22.94 -14.82 4.28
N ALA A 144 23.69 -13.86 3.74
CA ALA A 144 23.85 -12.55 4.37
C ALA A 144 22.50 -11.82 4.52
N MET A 145 21.65 -11.88 3.49
CA MET A 145 20.30 -11.33 3.54
C MET A 145 19.39 -12.04 4.56
N LEU A 146 19.46 -13.37 4.62
CA LEU A 146 18.74 -14.18 5.61
C LEU A 146 19.15 -13.78 7.04
N LEU A 147 20.46 -13.71 7.30
CA LEU A 147 21.00 -13.31 8.60
C LEU A 147 20.58 -11.89 8.99
N ALA A 148 20.60 -10.95 8.04
CA ALA A 148 20.16 -9.58 8.27
C ALA A 148 18.66 -9.46 8.61
N ASN A 149 17.85 -10.48 8.31
CA ASN A 149 16.42 -10.48 8.66
C ASN A 149 16.10 -11.28 9.91
N VAL A 150 16.78 -12.40 10.13
CA VAL A 150 16.48 -13.27 11.27
C VAL A 150 17.10 -12.77 12.58
N ILE A 151 18.26 -12.09 12.52
CA ILE A 151 18.93 -11.56 13.71
C ILE A 151 18.11 -10.37 14.24
N PRO A 152 17.67 -10.39 15.51
CA PRO A 152 16.79 -9.37 16.05
C PRO A 152 17.57 -8.07 16.31
N PHE A 153 17.45 -7.08 15.41
CA PHE A 153 18.02 -5.74 15.60
C PHE A 153 17.09 -4.65 15.06
N LYS A 154 17.39 -3.40 15.45
CA LYS A 154 16.71 -2.19 14.96
C LYS A 154 17.72 -1.22 14.36
N ALA A 155 17.64 -1.00 13.04
CA ALA A 155 18.54 -0.10 12.31
C ALA A 155 17.72 0.78 11.35
N GLY A 156 16.97 1.73 11.91
CA GLY A 156 15.96 2.54 11.21
C GLY A 156 14.64 1.79 11.03
N MET A 157 14.69 0.54 10.61
CA MET A 157 13.58 -0.41 10.66
C MET A 157 13.94 -1.60 11.55
N GLU A 158 12.91 -2.28 12.05
CA GLU A 158 13.05 -3.54 12.78
C GLU A 158 13.27 -4.67 11.77
N SER A 159 14.23 -5.55 12.05
CA SER A 159 14.38 -6.81 11.31
C SER A 159 13.14 -7.70 11.52
N ASP A 160 12.83 -8.57 10.57
CA ASP A 160 11.76 -9.56 10.67
C ASP A 160 11.82 -10.42 11.93
N GLY A 161 13.02 -10.87 12.32
CA GLY A 161 13.25 -11.66 13.52
C GLY A 161 12.92 -10.88 14.79
N LEU A 162 13.25 -9.58 14.83
CA LEU A 162 12.84 -8.70 15.93
C LEU A 162 11.32 -8.50 15.96
N LEU A 163 10.66 -8.31 14.80
CA LEU A 163 9.21 -8.21 14.71
C LEU A 163 8.52 -9.48 15.22
N ALA A 164 8.95 -10.64 14.74
CA ALA A 164 8.44 -11.94 15.16
C ALA A 164 8.67 -12.18 16.66
N LEU A 165 9.86 -11.89 17.18
CA LEU A 165 10.19 -12.02 18.60
C LEU A 165 9.32 -11.09 19.46
N ARG A 166 9.11 -9.85 19.01
CA ARG A 166 8.24 -8.89 19.69
C ARG A 166 6.81 -9.42 19.76
N TRP A 167 6.24 -9.87 18.66
CA TRP A 167 4.88 -10.42 18.64
C TRP A 167 4.75 -11.76 19.36
N TRP A 168 5.84 -12.51 19.47
CA TRP A 168 5.88 -13.70 20.31
C TRP A 168 5.82 -13.34 21.81
N ARG A 169 6.60 -12.34 22.26
CA ARG A 169 6.66 -11.90 23.66
C ARG A 169 5.46 -11.05 24.08
N HIS A 170 5.01 -10.18 23.19
CA HIS A 170 3.90 -9.25 23.37
C HIS A 170 2.93 -9.44 22.21
N PRO A 171 2.02 -10.43 22.32
CA PRO A 171 1.03 -10.71 21.29
C PRO A 171 0.33 -9.44 20.83
N PRO A 172 0.21 -9.20 19.51
CA PRO A 172 -0.47 -8.03 19.01
C PRO A 172 -1.94 -8.12 19.40
N ASP A 173 -2.38 -7.23 20.30
CA ASP A 173 -3.77 -7.11 20.74
C ASP A 173 -4.47 -6.02 19.89
N PRO A 174 -5.61 -6.33 19.23
CA PRO A 174 -6.42 -5.32 18.55
C PRO A 174 -6.79 -4.10 19.40
N ARG A 175 -6.79 -4.22 20.73
CA ARG A 175 -7.00 -3.11 21.67
C ARG A 175 -5.77 -2.20 21.79
N ALA A 176 -4.58 -2.76 21.68
CA ALA A 176 -3.31 -2.02 21.72
C ALA A 176 -2.99 -1.32 20.38
N TYR A 177 -3.60 -1.75 19.28
CA TYR A 177 -3.40 -1.18 17.94
C TYR A 177 -4.72 -0.72 17.30
N PRO A 178 -5.43 0.24 17.91
CA PRO A 178 -6.79 0.57 17.51
C PRO A 178 -6.88 1.20 16.10
N GLY A 179 -5.86 1.94 15.66
CA GLY A 179 -5.81 2.46 14.28
C GLY A 179 -5.68 1.36 13.22
N MET A 180 -4.86 0.33 13.48
CA MET A 180 -4.75 -0.83 12.59
C MET A 180 -6.05 -1.64 12.57
N ARG A 181 -6.72 -1.78 13.72
CA ARG A 181 -8.05 -2.41 13.80
C ARG A 181 -9.08 -1.64 12.98
N ALA A 182 -9.09 -0.30 13.05
CA ALA A 182 -9.99 0.55 12.27
C ALA A 182 -9.75 0.38 10.75
N LEU A 183 -8.50 0.41 10.30
CA LEU A 183 -8.14 0.16 8.90
C LEU A 183 -8.53 -1.26 8.46
N ALA A 184 -8.29 -2.28 9.29
CA ALA A 184 -8.68 -3.65 9.00
C ALA A 184 -10.21 -3.80 8.86
N ARG A 185 -10.98 -3.05 9.65
CA ARG A 185 -12.44 -3.02 9.60
C ARG A 185 -12.94 -2.42 8.27
N MET A 186 -12.35 -1.31 7.82
CA MET A 186 -12.63 -0.75 6.50
C MET A 186 -12.39 -1.76 5.39
N VAL A 187 -11.19 -2.34 5.37
CA VAL A 187 -10.82 -3.29 4.31
C VAL A 187 -11.67 -4.55 4.33
N SER A 188 -12.27 -4.89 5.47
CA SER A 188 -13.24 -5.98 5.61
C SER A 188 -14.64 -5.63 5.08
N GLY A 189 -14.96 -4.35 4.86
CA GLY A 189 -16.20 -3.89 4.22
C GLY A 189 -16.94 -2.78 4.95
N THR A 190 -16.50 -2.34 6.12
CA THR A 190 -17.22 -1.29 6.86
C THR A 190 -16.96 0.09 6.27
N ALA A 191 -18.02 0.75 5.79
CA ALA A 191 -17.94 2.14 5.34
C ALA A 191 -17.52 3.08 6.48
N ILE A 192 -16.98 4.24 6.12
CA ILE A 192 -16.45 5.21 7.09
C ILE A 192 -17.58 5.83 7.92
N ALA A 193 -18.74 6.07 7.31
CA ALA A 193 -19.94 6.55 7.97
C ALA A 193 -20.47 5.57 9.04
N ASP A 194 -20.30 4.26 8.80
CA ASP A 194 -20.76 3.18 9.71
C ASP A 194 -19.68 2.71 10.68
N MET A 195 -18.54 3.40 10.73
CA MET A 195 -17.43 2.99 11.57
C MET A 195 -17.78 3.15 13.06
N PRO A 196 -17.56 2.13 13.92
CA PRO A 196 -17.80 2.24 15.34
C PRO A 196 -17.07 3.44 15.96
N PRO A 197 -17.65 4.18 16.91
CA PRO A 197 -17.07 5.42 17.43
C PRO A 197 -15.62 5.28 17.93
N ALA A 198 -15.31 4.16 18.60
CA ALA A 198 -13.95 3.88 19.07
C ALA A 198 -12.95 3.68 17.93
N ASP A 199 -13.36 3.03 16.83
CA ASP A 199 -12.51 2.81 15.65
C ASP A 199 -12.36 4.10 14.85
N ALA A 200 -13.44 4.88 14.72
CA ALA A 200 -13.42 6.21 14.11
C ALA A 200 -12.45 7.15 14.83
N GLN A 201 -12.51 7.19 16.18
CA GLN A 201 -11.59 8.00 16.97
C GLN A 201 -10.15 7.53 16.84
N ALA A 202 -9.92 6.21 16.81
CA ALA A 202 -8.59 5.65 16.64
C ALA A 202 -7.99 5.99 15.27
N LEU A 203 -8.79 5.92 14.21
CA LEU A 203 -8.39 6.28 12.86
C LEU A 203 -8.03 7.76 12.76
N LYS A 204 -8.87 8.64 13.31
CA LYS A 204 -8.57 10.09 13.42
C LYS A 204 -7.29 10.33 14.22
N GLY A 205 -7.05 9.56 15.27
CA GLY A 205 -5.87 9.66 16.14
C GLY A 205 -4.55 9.20 15.50
N MET A 206 -4.57 8.53 14.33
CA MET A 206 -3.33 8.10 13.68
C MET A 206 -2.46 9.27 13.23
N SER A 207 -3.08 10.35 12.74
CA SER A 207 -2.42 11.61 12.38
C SER A 207 -3.48 12.66 12.00
N ALA A 208 -3.10 13.94 11.97
CA ALA A 208 -3.96 15.00 11.44
C ALA A 208 -4.47 14.72 10.01
N MET A 209 -3.64 14.12 9.15
CA MET A 209 -4.06 13.78 7.78
C MET A 209 -5.16 12.72 7.75
N HIS A 210 -5.06 11.69 8.61
CA HIS A 210 -6.08 10.66 8.73
C HIS A 210 -7.39 11.22 9.32
N ALA A 211 -7.31 12.18 10.24
CA ALA A 211 -8.50 12.87 10.75
C ALA A 211 -9.24 13.63 9.64
N VAL A 212 -8.52 14.40 8.82
CA VAL A 212 -9.11 15.14 7.70
C VAL A 212 -9.67 14.18 6.64
N TRP A 213 -8.91 13.16 6.26
CA TRP A 213 -9.37 12.14 5.31
C TRP A 213 -10.65 11.45 5.81
N TYR A 214 -10.71 11.07 7.09
CA TYR A 214 -11.93 10.52 7.70
C TYR A 214 -13.10 11.49 7.57
N ALA A 215 -12.93 12.77 7.95
CA ALA A 215 -13.99 13.76 7.90
C ALA A 215 -14.54 13.92 6.48
N VAL A 216 -13.66 14.12 5.50
CA VAL A 216 -14.04 14.24 4.08
C VAL A 216 -14.85 13.03 3.63
N LYS A 217 -14.39 11.80 3.89
CA LYS A 217 -15.10 10.60 3.43
C LYS A 217 -16.43 10.39 4.17
N ALA A 218 -16.48 10.67 5.48
CA ALA A 218 -17.71 10.56 6.26
C ALA A 218 -18.77 11.56 5.78
N ASP A 219 -18.37 12.80 5.50
CA ASP A 219 -19.25 13.86 5.03
C ASP A 219 -19.75 13.57 3.61
N GLN A 220 -18.87 13.13 2.71
CA GLN A 220 -19.28 12.68 1.37
C GLN A 220 -20.30 11.54 1.39
N GLN A 221 -20.12 10.54 2.26
CA GLN A 221 -21.04 9.41 2.39
C GLN A 221 -22.41 9.81 2.96
N ARG A 222 -22.49 10.97 3.64
CA ARG A 222 -23.74 11.55 4.16
C ARG A 222 -24.36 12.59 3.20
N GLY A 223 -23.69 12.94 2.11
CA GLY A 223 -24.11 14.04 1.23
C GLY A 223 -23.82 15.44 1.78
N GLU A 224 -23.00 15.56 2.81
CA GLU A 224 -22.61 16.84 3.43
C GLU A 224 -21.48 17.51 2.61
N TRP A 225 -21.75 17.80 1.35
CA TRP A 225 -20.74 18.25 0.37
C TRP A 225 -20.01 19.53 0.81
N ALA A 226 -20.74 20.49 1.37
CA ALA A 226 -20.16 21.74 1.87
C ALA A 226 -19.20 21.50 3.05
N ALA A 227 -19.56 20.61 3.97
CA ALA A 227 -18.72 20.26 5.12
C ALA A 227 -17.43 19.53 4.67
N ALA A 228 -17.54 18.62 3.70
CA ALA A 228 -16.39 17.95 3.09
C ALA A 228 -15.48 18.96 2.37
N ALA A 229 -16.04 19.92 1.62
CA ALA A 229 -15.30 20.95 0.91
C ALA A 229 -14.56 21.91 1.87
N ALA A 230 -15.15 22.22 3.03
CA ALA A 230 -14.57 23.09 4.05
C ALA A 230 -13.29 22.53 4.71
N GLN A 231 -12.97 21.24 4.49
CA GLN A 231 -11.76 20.62 5.03
C GLN A 231 -10.45 21.04 4.34
N LEU A 232 -10.49 21.87 3.30
CA LEU A 232 -9.30 22.22 2.51
C LEU A 232 -8.18 22.87 3.33
N ASP A 233 -8.50 23.78 4.25
CA ASP A 233 -7.45 24.46 5.04
C ASP A 233 -6.91 23.58 6.16
N ALA A 234 -7.79 22.78 6.79
CA ALA A 234 -7.38 21.73 7.72
C ALA A 234 -6.45 20.72 7.03
N TRP A 235 -6.74 20.40 5.77
CA TRP A 235 -5.88 19.53 4.97
C TRP A 235 -4.49 20.12 4.73
N LYS A 236 -4.42 21.38 4.27
CA LYS A 236 -3.13 22.07 4.06
C LYS A 236 -2.30 22.10 5.34
N ALA A 237 -2.93 22.36 6.49
CA ALA A 237 -2.28 22.38 7.78
C ALA A 237 -1.80 20.99 8.24
N ALA A 238 -2.49 19.92 7.84
CA ALA A 238 -2.14 18.55 8.19
C ALA A 238 -0.95 18.01 7.39
N ILE A 239 -0.60 18.61 6.24
CA ILE A 239 0.52 18.14 5.40
C ILE A 239 1.86 18.37 6.13
N PRO A 240 2.69 17.33 6.29
CA PRO A 240 3.97 17.49 6.97
C PRO A 240 4.92 18.48 6.28
N ALA A 241 5.54 19.34 7.10
CA ALA A 241 6.59 20.25 6.67
C ALA A 241 7.82 19.50 6.13
N ALA A 242 8.17 18.37 6.75
CA ALA A 242 9.34 17.57 6.37
C ALA A 242 9.17 16.94 4.97
N LYS A 243 10.05 17.32 4.03
CA LYS A 243 10.07 16.86 2.64
C LYS A 243 10.05 15.32 2.49
N PRO A 244 10.82 14.53 3.27
CA PRO A 244 10.78 13.07 3.17
C PRO A 244 9.39 12.48 3.47
N LEU A 245 8.74 12.98 4.52
CA LEU A 245 7.43 12.50 4.93
C LEU A 245 6.35 12.94 3.92
N ARG A 246 6.44 14.16 3.40
CA ARG A 246 5.55 14.64 2.33
C ARG A 246 5.66 13.79 1.07
N SER A 247 6.88 13.40 0.67
CA SER A 247 7.06 12.51 -0.48
C SER A 247 6.46 11.13 -0.23
N ALA A 248 6.60 10.59 0.98
CA ALA A 248 6.03 9.30 1.36
C ALA A 248 4.49 9.31 1.34
N LEU A 249 3.88 10.44 1.69
CA LEU A 249 2.42 10.62 1.76
C LEU A 249 1.81 11.24 0.49
N SER A 250 2.58 11.41 -0.58
CA SER A 250 2.14 12.06 -1.82
C SER A 250 0.85 11.49 -2.43
N ASP A 251 0.65 10.17 -2.41
CA ASP A 251 -0.59 9.58 -2.96
C ASP A 251 -1.81 9.94 -2.12
N LEU A 252 -1.67 9.86 -0.79
CA LEU A 252 -2.72 10.29 0.14
C LEU A 252 -2.99 11.79 -0.01
N THR A 253 -1.93 12.57 -0.25
CA THR A 253 -2.01 14.01 -0.55
C THR A 253 -2.93 14.29 -1.74
N GLU A 254 -2.66 13.65 -2.87
CA GLU A 254 -3.44 13.82 -4.10
C GLU A 254 -4.86 13.25 -3.97
N GLN A 255 -5.01 12.11 -3.29
CA GLN A 255 -6.31 11.49 -3.08
C GLN A 255 -7.27 12.41 -2.29
N VAL A 256 -6.87 12.87 -1.11
CA VAL A 256 -7.74 13.73 -0.28
C VAL A 256 -7.98 15.07 -0.95
N ARG A 257 -6.98 15.66 -1.62
CA ARG A 257 -7.17 16.89 -2.39
C ARG A 257 -8.22 16.70 -3.49
N GLY A 258 -8.16 15.57 -4.21
CA GLY A 258 -9.14 15.21 -5.22
C GLY A 258 -10.56 15.03 -4.65
N GLU A 259 -10.67 14.42 -3.47
CA GLU A 259 -11.94 14.22 -2.77
C GLU A 259 -12.56 15.54 -2.28
N ILE A 260 -11.75 16.46 -1.76
CA ILE A 260 -12.20 17.80 -1.35
C ILE A 260 -12.65 18.61 -2.56
N ALA A 261 -11.88 18.58 -3.66
CA ALA A 261 -12.22 19.25 -4.91
C ALA A 261 -13.52 18.70 -5.53
N PHE A 262 -13.71 17.38 -5.50
CA PHE A 262 -14.97 16.74 -5.89
C PHE A 262 -16.15 17.25 -5.06
N ALA A 263 -16.03 17.30 -3.74
CA ALA A 263 -17.09 17.82 -2.86
C ALA A 263 -17.36 19.31 -3.11
N ALA A 264 -16.31 20.11 -3.35
CA ALA A 264 -16.44 21.53 -3.67
C ALA A 264 -17.21 21.75 -4.98
N ALA A 265 -16.90 20.97 -6.02
CA ALA A 265 -17.59 21.03 -7.31
C ALA A 265 -19.10 20.76 -7.19
N ILE A 266 -19.50 19.78 -6.36
CA ILE A 266 -20.92 19.50 -6.10
C ILE A 266 -21.55 20.65 -5.30
N SER A 267 -20.92 21.04 -4.19
CA SER A 267 -21.45 22.07 -3.29
C SER A 267 -21.61 23.43 -3.96
N GLN A 268 -20.72 23.79 -4.87
CA GLN A 268 -20.72 25.08 -5.58
C GLN A 268 -21.33 24.98 -6.98
N ARG A 269 -21.74 23.78 -7.39
CA ARG A 269 -22.23 23.46 -8.74
C ARG A 269 -21.30 23.95 -9.85
N ASP A 270 -19.99 23.77 -9.66
CA ASP A 270 -18.96 24.24 -10.57
C ASP A 270 -18.00 23.11 -10.95
N ALA A 271 -18.11 22.65 -12.20
CA ALA A 271 -17.23 21.63 -12.76
C ALA A 271 -15.76 22.09 -12.89
N ALA A 272 -15.48 23.40 -12.91
CA ALA A 272 -14.12 23.93 -13.01
C ALA A 272 -13.29 23.66 -11.73
N LEU A 273 -13.96 23.36 -10.60
CA LEU A 273 -13.30 22.97 -9.36
C LEU A 273 -12.82 21.52 -9.36
N LEU A 274 -13.28 20.70 -10.32
CA LEU A 274 -12.89 19.30 -10.39
C LEU A 274 -11.38 19.14 -10.66
N PRO A 275 -10.75 18.07 -10.15
CA PRO A 275 -9.34 17.82 -10.41
C PRO A 275 -9.07 17.64 -11.92
N ASP A 276 -7.95 18.19 -12.40
CA ASP A 276 -7.51 17.98 -13.78
C ASP A 276 -7.17 16.50 -14.06
N LYS A 277 -7.01 16.16 -15.34
CA LYS A 277 -6.68 14.80 -15.78
C LYS A 277 -5.39 14.23 -15.14
N ARG A 278 -4.42 15.09 -14.82
CA ARG A 278 -3.14 14.67 -14.21
C ARG A 278 -3.34 14.32 -12.73
N ALA A 279 -4.08 15.14 -11.99
CA ALA A 279 -4.44 14.91 -10.60
C ALA A 279 -5.30 13.65 -10.46
N LEU A 280 -6.31 13.46 -11.33
CA LEU A 280 -7.13 12.24 -11.36
C LEU A 280 -6.30 10.99 -11.61
N ARG A 281 -5.33 11.03 -12.53
CA ARG A 281 -4.43 9.89 -12.77
C ARG A 281 -3.56 9.57 -11.55
N ALA A 282 -3.08 10.59 -10.83
CA ALA A 282 -2.28 10.41 -9.62
C ALA A 282 -3.10 9.78 -8.48
N ALA A 283 -4.32 10.28 -8.25
CA ALA A 283 -5.24 9.77 -7.23
C ALA A 283 -5.78 8.37 -7.56
N GLY A 284 -5.92 8.03 -8.84
CA GLY A 284 -6.53 6.79 -9.32
C GLY A 284 -5.87 5.49 -8.84
N TRP A 285 -4.62 5.54 -8.35
CA TRP A 285 -3.98 4.38 -7.74
C TRP A 285 -4.61 3.97 -6.40
N GLY A 286 -4.89 4.95 -5.53
CA GLY A 286 -5.52 4.73 -4.22
C GLY A 286 -7.04 4.84 -4.25
N ASN A 287 -7.59 5.46 -5.29
CA ASN A 287 -9.01 5.74 -5.43
C ASN A 287 -9.45 5.68 -6.91
N PRO A 288 -9.62 4.48 -7.47
CA PRO A 288 -9.97 4.34 -8.89
C PRO A 288 -11.37 4.86 -9.23
N GLY A 289 -12.27 4.99 -8.24
CA GLY A 289 -13.62 5.53 -8.41
C GLY A 289 -13.69 7.05 -8.62
N LEU A 290 -12.62 7.80 -8.28
CA LEU A 290 -12.67 9.27 -8.33
C LEU A 290 -12.88 9.83 -9.75
N ALA A 291 -12.19 9.30 -10.75
CA ALA A 291 -12.31 9.79 -12.12
C ALA A 291 -13.72 9.61 -12.72
N PRO A 292 -14.36 8.43 -12.63
CA PRO A 292 -15.76 8.30 -13.04
C PRO A 292 -16.70 9.16 -12.19
N ARG A 293 -16.47 9.32 -10.88
CA ARG A 293 -17.26 10.25 -10.04
C ARG A 293 -17.21 11.69 -10.54
N CYS A 294 -16.03 12.19 -10.91
CA CYS A 294 -15.91 13.53 -11.49
C CYS A 294 -16.69 13.65 -12.81
N ARG A 295 -16.71 12.60 -13.66
CA ARG A 295 -17.55 12.59 -14.87
C ARG A 295 -19.03 12.59 -14.55
N ALA A 296 -19.44 11.85 -13.51
CA ALA A 296 -20.83 11.85 -13.05
C ALA A 296 -21.26 13.26 -12.61
N VAL A 297 -20.40 14.03 -11.93
CA VAL A 297 -20.71 15.41 -11.53
C VAL A 297 -20.85 16.34 -12.73
N VAL A 298 -19.97 16.23 -13.74
CA VAL A 298 -20.11 17.02 -14.99
C VAL A 298 -21.45 16.72 -15.66
N ALA A 299 -21.76 15.43 -15.86
CA ALA A 299 -23.02 15.01 -16.46
C ALA A 299 -24.25 15.45 -15.64
N TRP A 300 -24.15 15.41 -14.31
CA TRP A 300 -25.20 15.86 -13.41
C TRP A 300 -25.46 17.36 -13.56
N LEU A 301 -24.40 18.19 -13.64
CA LEU A 301 -24.51 19.62 -13.89
C LEU A 301 -25.09 19.94 -15.28
N ASP A 302 -24.80 19.11 -16.27
CA ASP A 302 -25.33 19.23 -17.63
C ASP A 302 -26.78 18.68 -17.76
N GLY A 303 -27.32 18.05 -16.71
CA GLY A 303 -28.63 17.41 -16.73
C GLY A 303 -28.69 16.07 -17.49
N ASP A 304 -27.55 15.49 -17.88
CA ASP A 304 -27.47 14.20 -18.56
C ASP A 304 -27.51 13.03 -17.55
N ILE A 305 -28.73 12.65 -17.16
CA ILE A 305 -28.97 11.57 -16.21
C ILE A 305 -28.40 10.22 -16.68
N ASN A 306 -28.40 9.93 -17.98
CA ASN A 306 -27.87 8.67 -18.50
C ASN A 306 -26.35 8.60 -18.29
N ALA A 307 -25.63 9.69 -18.57
CA ALA A 307 -24.20 9.74 -18.33
C ALA A 307 -23.85 9.68 -16.83
N VAL A 308 -24.67 10.25 -15.95
CA VAL A 308 -24.54 10.08 -14.48
C VAL A 308 -24.61 8.61 -14.09
N ILE A 309 -25.63 7.89 -14.57
CA ILE A 309 -25.83 6.47 -14.26
C ILE A 309 -24.63 5.63 -14.74
N VAL A 310 -24.22 5.81 -16.00
CA VAL A 310 -23.08 5.06 -16.58
C VAL A 310 -21.80 5.30 -15.77
N ALA A 311 -21.49 6.56 -15.46
CA ALA A 311 -20.30 6.91 -14.69
C ALA A 311 -20.36 6.35 -13.25
N THR A 312 -21.53 6.35 -12.62
CA THR A 312 -21.71 5.80 -11.26
C THR A 312 -21.52 4.29 -11.25
N ILE A 313 -22.08 3.57 -12.23
CA ILE A 313 -21.88 2.11 -12.40
C ILE A 313 -20.39 1.79 -12.59
N GLU A 314 -19.67 2.58 -13.40
CA GLU A 314 -18.24 2.40 -13.60
C GLU A 314 -17.45 2.62 -12.30
N ALA A 315 -17.76 3.66 -11.52
CA ALA A 315 -17.13 3.91 -10.22
C ALA A 315 -17.33 2.74 -9.26
N MET A 316 -18.56 2.21 -9.17
CA MET A 316 -18.89 1.04 -8.35
C MET A 316 -18.18 -0.22 -8.84
N ALA A 317 -18.07 -0.44 -10.15
CA ALA A 317 -17.39 -1.61 -10.72
C ALA A 317 -15.88 -1.59 -10.43
N LEU A 318 -15.24 -0.42 -10.47
CA LEU A 318 -13.84 -0.23 -10.10
C LEU A 318 -13.62 -0.42 -8.58
N ALA A 319 -14.54 0.09 -7.76
CA ALA A 319 -14.48 -0.11 -6.31
C ALA A 319 -14.72 -1.57 -5.91
N ASP A 320 -15.62 -2.29 -6.58
CA ASP A 320 -15.83 -3.72 -6.39
C ASP A 320 -14.59 -4.55 -6.77
N ASP A 321 -13.72 -4.04 -7.66
CA ASP A 321 -12.45 -4.71 -7.98
C ASP A 321 -11.33 -4.46 -6.97
N CYS A 322 -11.50 -3.53 -6.03
CA CYS A 322 -10.49 -3.19 -5.03
C CYS A 322 -10.41 -4.24 -3.91
N THR A 323 -9.25 -4.34 -3.26
CA THR A 323 -9.07 -5.16 -2.05
C THR A 323 -9.73 -4.56 -0.82
N ASP A 324 -9.83 -3.23 -0.77
CA ASP A 324 -10.61 -2.53 0.25
C ASP A 324 -12.10 -2.66 -0.07
N ARG A 325 -12.76 -3.55 0.67
CA ARG A 325 -14.19 -3.84 0.46
C ARG A 325 -15.09 -2.67 0.86
N SER A 326 -14.63 -1.74 1.71
CA SER A 326 -15.43 -0.56 2.07
C SER A 326 -15.61 0.39 0.90
N LEU A 327 -14.74 0.34 -0.12
CA LEU A 327 -14.86 1.24 -1.26
C LEU A 327 -16.16 1.02 -2.03
N LYS A 328 -16.59 -0.23 -2.24
CA LYS A 328 -17.85 -0.50 -2.94
C LYS A 328 -19.04 0.17 -2.25
N GLU A 329 -19.10 0.01 -0.93
CA GLU A 329 -20.17 0.60 -0.13
C GLU A 329 -20.05 2.13 -0.06
N SER A 330 -18.83 2.64 0.06
CA SER A 330 -18.56 4.07 -0.04
C SER A 330 -19.05 4.67 -1.35
N GLU A 331 -18.78 4.02 -2.48
CA GLU A 331 -19.20 4.52 -3.79
C GLU A 331 -20.72 4.40 -3.97
N ARG A 332 -21.36 3.36 -3.41
CA ARG A 332 -22.84 3.27 -3.35
C ARG A 332 -23.45 4.47 -2.60
N LEU A 333 -22.98 4.72 -1.38
CA LEU A 333 -23.46 5.83 -0.54
C LEU A 333 -23.23 7.19 -1.19
N ILE A 334 -22.06 7.41 -1.81
CA ILE A 334 -21.76 8.65 -2.53
C ILE A 334 -22.66 8.83 -3.75
N GLY A 335 -22.92 7.76 -4.51
CA GLY A 335 -23.84 7.79 -5.65
C GLY A 335 -25.27 8.13 -5.23
N GLU A 336 -25.76 7.54 -4.14
CA GLU A 336 -27.08 7.85 -3.56
C GLU A 336 -27.17 9.30 -3.07
N ALA A 337 -26.14 9.78 -2.38
CA ALA A 337 -26.07 11.16 -1.93
C ALA A 337 -26.07 12.15 -3.11
N LEU A 338 -25.37 11.83 -4.21
CA LEU A 338 -25.36 12.66 -5.41
C LEU A 338 -26.75 12.69 -6.05
N ALA A 339 -27.40 11.53 -6.18
CA ALA A 339 -28.76 11.42 -6.73
C ALA A 339 -29.81 12.16 -5.88
N ALA A 340 -29.62 12.22 -4.56
CA ALA A 340 -30.48 12.96 -3.65
C ALA A 340 -30.22 14.48 -3.66
N THR A 341 -29.13 14.94 -4.29
CA THR A 341 -28.77 16.37 -4.35
C THR A 341 -29.63 17.08 -5.41
N PRO A 342 -30.49 18.03 -5.03
CA PRO A 342 -31.37 18.69 -5.99
C PRO A 342 -30.58 19.52 -7.00
N LEU A 343 -30.89 19.35 -8.28
CA LEU A 343 -30.63 20.33 -9.32
C LEU A 343 -31.72 21.40 -9.19
N GLU A 344 -31.55 22.38 -8.31
CA GLU A 344 -32.39 23.57 -8.44
C GLU A 344 -32.08 24.20 -9.80
N PRO A 345 -33.10 24.60 -10.58
CA PRO A 345 -32.86 25.31 -11.83
C PRO A 345 -31.95 26.51 -11.54
N ALA A 346 -30.92 26.70 -12.36
CA ALA A 346 -30.07 27.88 -12.28
C ALA A 346 -30.99 29.10 -12.21
N ALA A 347 -30.83 29.92 -11.17
CA ALA A 347 -31.60 31.15 -11.06
C ALA A 347 -31.43 31.93 -12.39
N PRO A 348 -32.53 32.34 -13.03
CA PRO A 348 -32.51 32.88 -14.39
C PRO A 348 -31.68 34.17 -14.54
#